data_AF-A0A6N7WB41-F1
#
_entry.id   AF-A0A6N7WB41-F1
#
_cell.length_a   1.000
_cell.length_b   1.000
_cell.length_c   1.000
_cell.angle_alpha   90.00
_cell.angle_beta   90.00
_cell.angle_gamma   90.00
#
_symmetry.space_group_name_H-M   'P 1'
#
loop_
_entity.id
_entity.type
_entity.pdbx_description
1 polymer ?
#
loop_
_entity_poly.entity_id
_entity_poly.type
_entity_poly.pdbx_seq_one_letter_code
_entity_poly.pdbx_strand_id
1 'polypeptide(L)'
;MEKFDGSGNYPEKHLADWPENYPVNYLVNYHTHTAYCRHAGGTAEDYAQEAFRKGLETLGFSDHLPFPGDPFGYRMPYEEIGAYITDVYREKERYKGRMEILCGFEEKWVKGRYSG
;
A
#
# COMPACT_ATOMS: atom_id res chain seq x y z
N MET A 1 22.17 -10.20 19.93
CA MET A 1 21.50 -8.93 19.61
C MET A 1 22.57 -8.03 19.02
N GLU A 2 22.66 -7.98 17.69
CA GLU A 2 23.69 -7.19 17.00
C GLU A 2 23.27 -5.72 16.96
N LYS A 3 24.26 -4.84 17.16
CA LYS A 3 24.05 -3.39 17.26
C LYS A 3 24.02 -2.79 15.86
N PHE A 4 23.06 -1.90 15.63
CA PHE A 4 22.88 -1.16 14.39
C PHE A 4 23.99 -0.09 14.25
N ASP A 5 24.72 -0.11 13.13
CA ASP A 5 25.92 0.74 12.92
C ASP A 5 25.66 2.03 12.12
N GLY A 6 24.43 2.24 11.64
CA GLY A 6 24.03 3.49 10.97
C GLY A 6 24.70 3.75 9.62
N SER A 7 25.43 2.77 9.06
CA SER A 7 26.18 2.93 7.82
C SER A 7 25.31 2.95 6.54
N GLY A 8 24.03 2.57 6.64
CA GLY A 8 23.13 2.47 5.50
C GLY A 8 23.46 1.35 4.50
N ASN A 9 24.57 0.62 4.72
CA ASN A 9 24.92 -0.57 3.96
C ASN A 9 24.17 -1.77 4.54
N TYR A 10 22.90 -1.91 4.17
CA TYR A 10 22.25 -3.20 4.29
C TYR A 10 22.86 -4.12 3.23
N PRO A 11 23.34 -5.32 3.58
CA PRO A 11 23.70 -6.30 2.56
C PRO A 11 22.48 -6.52 1.67
N GLU A 12 22.66 -6.50 0.35
CA GLU A 12 21.65 -6.96 -0.60
C GLU A 12 21.40 -8.44 -0.30
N LYS A 13 20.46 -8.70 0.61
CA LYS A 13 20.00 -10.05 0.95
C LYS A 13 19.11 -10.51 -0.19
N HIS A 14 19.67 -11.31 -1.09
CA HIS A 14 18.88 -11.98 -2.11
C HIS A 14 17.98 -13.01 -1.44
N LEU A 15 16.81 -13.29 -2.02
CA LEU A 15 15.90 -14.32 -1.52
C LEU A 15 16.58 -15.69 -1.36
N ALA A 16 17.67 -15.93 -2.10
CA ALA A 16 18.49 -17.13 -2.05
C ALA A 16 19.39 -17.25 -0.79
N ASP A 17 19.63 -16.16 -0.06
CA ASP A 17 20.50 -16.14 1.13
C ASP A 17 19.72 -16.45 2.43
N TRP A 18 18.41 -16.65 2.33
CA TRP A 18 17.56 -17.00 3.46
C TRP A 18 17.64 -18.51 3.73
N PRO A 19 17.75 -18.94 5.01
CA PRO A 19 17.82 -20.35 5.34
C PRO A 19 16.60 -21.09 4.78
N GLU A 20 16.86 -22.25 4.17
CA GLU A 20 15.98 -23.09 3.32
C GLU A 20 14.63 -23.51 3.96
N ASN A 21 14.36 -23.11 5.21
CA ASN A 21 13.24 -23.57 6.03
C ASN A 21 12.46 -22.46 6.76
N TYR A 22 12.50 -21.20 6.28
CA TYR A 22 11.46 -20.23 6.65
C TYR A 22 10.35 -20.26 5.60
N PRO A 23 9.17 -20.84 5.88
CA PRO A 23 8.03 -20.77 4.97
C PRO A 23 7.45 -19.35 4.98
N VAL A 24 8.15 -18.40 4.38
CA VAL A 24 7.57 -17.09 4.01
C VAL A 24 6.83 -17.27 2.68
N ASN A 25 5.76 -18.06 2.69
CA ASN A 25 4.98 -18.30 1.48
C ASN A 25 3.91 -17.23 1.22
N TYR A 26 3.85 -16.17 2.03
CA TYR A 26 2.89 -15.08 1.85
C TYR A 26 3.53 -13.96 1.03
N LEU A 27 3.26 -13.91 -0.27
CA LEU A 27 3.65 -12.79 -1.11
C LEU A 27 2.64 -11.65 -0.93
N VAL A 28 3.05 -10.59 -0.23
CA VAL A 28 2.16 -9.50 0.17
C VAL A 28 2.73 -8.12 -0.17
N ASN A 29 1.85 -7.18 -0.51
CA ASN A 29 2.16 -5.75 -0.59
C ASN A 29 1.06 -4.97 0.13
N TYR A 30 1.40 -4.17 1.14
CA TYR A 30 0.43 -3.36 1.90
C TYR A 30 0.48 -1.86 1.57
N HIS A 31 1.37 -1.43 0.66
CA HIS A 31 1.64 -0.03 0.41
C HIS A 31 1.54 0.25 -1.11
N THR A 32 0.32 0.48 -1.56
CA THR A 32 0.01 0.77 -2.96
C THR A 32 -0.73 2.09 -3.05
N HIS A 33 -0.30 2.95 -3.97
CA HIS A 33 -0.92 4.23 -4.28
C HIS A 33 -1.56 4.21 -5.67
N THR A 34 -2.70 4.86 -5.80
CA THR A 34 -3.45 5.02 -7.05
C THR A 34 -3.41 6.47 -7.53
N ALA A 35 -4.04 6.77 -8.66
CA ALA A 35 -4.17 8.14 -9.15
C ALA A 35 -4.86 9.10 -8.15
N TYR A 36 -5.62 8.58 -7.16
CA TYR A 36 -6.28 9.41 -6.15
C TYR A 36 -5.27 10.22 -5.32
N CYS A 37 -4.07 9.72 -5.06
CA CYS A 37 -3.03 10.46 -4.33
C CYS A 37 -2.40 11.62 -5.14
N ARG A 38 -2.72 11.80 -6.43
CA ARG A 38 -2.23 12.90 -7.29
C ARG A 38 -0.74 12.90 -7.62
N HIS A 39 0.02 11.90 -7.17
CA HIS A 39 1.42 11.73 -7.56
C HIS A 39 1.79 10.30 -7.99
N ALA A 40 0.87 9.35 -7.87
CA ALA A 40 0.93 8.05 -8.53
C ALA A 40 -0.02 8.03 -9.75
N GLY A 41 0.18 7.05 -10.62
CA GLY A 41 -0.75 6.74 -11.72
C GLY A 41 -1.48 5.42 -11.47
N GLY A 42 -2.37 5.06 -12.39
CA GLY A 42 -3.10 3.78 -12.38
C GLY A 42 -4.31 3.77 -11.45
N THR A 43 -5.17 2.78 -11.67
CA THR A 43 -6.42 2.53 -10.96
C THR A 43 -6.28 1.34 -10.01
N ALA A 44 -7.25 1.16 -9.11
CA ALA A 44 -7.30 -0.05 -8.26
C ALA A 44 -7.32 -1.34 -9.10
N GLU A 45 -7.97 -1.32 -10.27
CA GLU A 45 -8.02 -2.46 -11.19
C GLU A 45 -6.63 -2.77 -11.77
N ASP A 46 -5.90 -1.75 -12.23
CA ASP A 46 -4.55 -1.94 -12.78
C ASP A 46 -3.62 -2.65 -11.79
N TYR A 47 -3.63 -2.18 -10.53
CA TYR A 47 -2.80 -2.77 -9.48
C TYR A 47 -3.29 -4.15 -9.05
N ALA A 48 -4.60 -4.38 -8.96
CA ALA A 48 -5.16 -5.69 -8.60
C ALA A 48 -4.85 -6.75 -9.67
N GLN A 49 -4.97 -6.41 -10.95
CA GLN A 49 -4.60 -7.29 -12.06
C GLN A 49 -3.12 -7.66 -12.02
N GLU A 50 -2.24 -6.67 -11.84
CA GLU A 50 -0.80 -6.92 -11.80
C GLU A 50 -0.37 -7.70 -10.55
N ALA A 51 -0.96 -7.40 -9.38
CA ALA A 51 -0.72 -8.14 -8.16
C ALA A 51 -1.10 -9.62 -8.31
N PHE A 52 -2.29 -9.88 -8.87
CA PHE A 52 -2.75 -11.23 -9.13
C PHE A 52 -1.82 -11.96 -10.13
N ARG A 53 -1.40 -11.28 -11.21
CA ARG A 53 -0.47 -11.83 -12.20
C ARG A 53 0.88 -12.20 -11.59
N LYS A 54 1.34 -11.44 -10.61
CA LYS A 54 2.59 -11.72 -9.86
C LYS A 54 2.43 -12.75 -8.75
N GLY A 55 1.23 -13.27 -8.53
CA GLY A 55 0.95 -14.28 -7.51
C GLY A 55 0.94 -13.72 -6.09
N LEU A 56 0.61 -12.44 -5.90
CA LEU A 56 0.38 -11.91 -4.56
C LEU A 56 -0.83 -12.60 -3.93
N GLU A 57 -0.70 -12.95 -2.65
CA GLU A 57 -1.81 -13.43 -1.84
C GLU A 57 -2.60 -12.28 -1.24
N THR A 58 -1.93 -11.15 -0.93
CA THR A 58 -2.57 -9.96 -0.34
C THR A 58 -2.05 -8.67 -0.99
N LEU A 59 -2.98 -7.81 -1.40
CA LEU A 59 -2.72 -6.44 -1.86
C LEU A 59 -3.45 -5.43 -0.97
N GLY A 60 -2.72 -4.48 -0.40
CA GLY A 60 -3.23 -3.35 0.36
C GLY A 60 -3.07 -2.03 -0.40
N PHE A 61 -4.17 -1.31 -0.51
CA PHE A 61 -4.21 0.08 -0.97
C PHE A 61 -4.08 1.03 0.22
N SER A 62 -3.24 2.04 0.07
CA SER A 62 -2.80 2.94 1.14
C SER A 62 -2.62 4.37 0.61
N ASP A 63 -3.54 4.86 -0.23
CA ASP A 63 -3.48 6.23 -0.72
C ASP A 63 -3.41 7.26 0.41
N HIS A 64 -2.83 8.42 0.12
CA HIS A 64 -2.71 9.48 1.10
C HIS A 64 -4.08 10.00 1.57
N LEU A 65 -4.34 9.89 2.88
CA LEU A 65 -5.54 10.44 3.50
C LEU A 65 -5.64 11.96 3.22
N PRO A 66 -6.82 12.52 2.93
CA PRO A 66 -6.99 13.97 2.83
C PRO A 66 -6.52 14.68 4.11
N PHE A 67 -6.04 15.93 3.96
CA PHE A 67 -5.58 16.74 5.08
C PHE A 67 -6.25 18.12 5.05
N PRO A 68 -6.69 18.67 6.20
CA PRO A 68 -7.35 19.97 6.23
C PRO A 68 -6.49 21.08 5.60
N GLY A 69 -7.05 21.77 4.62
CA GLY A 69 -6.38 22.84 3.88
C GLY A 69 -5.28 22.38 2.92
N ASP A 70 -5.16 21.07 2.68
CA ASP A 70 -4.20 20.42 1.77
C ASP A 70 -2.85 21.15 1.63
N PRO A 71 -2.03 21.21 2.70
CA PRO A 71 -0.75 21.88 2.65
C PRO A 71 0.32 21.13 1.82
N PHE A 72 -0.05 20.00 1.22
CA PHE A 72 0.87 19.04 0.62
C PHE A 72 0.71 18.97 -0.90
N GLY A 73 -0.53 19.03 -1.42
CA GLY A 73 -0.80 19.04 -2.86
C GLY A 73 -0.65 17.68 -3.55
N TYR A 74 -0.55 16.60 -2.78
CA TYR A 74 -0.41 15.22 -3.27
C TYR A 74 -1.36 14.27 -2.51
N ARG A 75 -2.63 14.64 -2.39
CA ARG A 75 -3.65 13.86 -1.68
C ARG A 75 -4.96 13.91 -2.45
N MET A 76 -5.82 12.92 -2.24
CA MET A 76 -7.21 13.08 -2.67
C MET A 76 -7.89 14.15 -1.82
N PRO A 77 -8.87 14.90 -2.36
CA PRO A 77 -9.77 15.71 -1.56
C PRO A 77 -10.79 14.83 -0.80
N TYR A 78 -11.44 15.38 0.22
CA TYR A 78 -12.37 14.62 1.09
C TYR A 78 -13.55 14.01 0.32
N GLU A 79 -14.01 14.69 -0.73
CA GLU A 79 -15.13 14.30 -1.56
C GLU A 79 -14.84 13.02 -2.37
N GLU A 80 -13.57 12.68 -2.58
CA GLU A 80 -13.15 11.51 -3.34
C GLU A 80 -12.92 10.26 -2.49
N ILE A 81 -12.92 10.38 -1.15
CA ILE A 81 -12.78 9.23 -0.25
C ILE A 81 -13.80 8.13 -0.61
N GLY A 82 -15.05 8.52 -0.86
CA GLY A 82 -16.10 7.56 -1.19
C GLY A 82 -15.86 6.84 -2.52
N ALA A 83 -15.31 7.52 -3.51
CA ALA A 83 -14.98 6.95 -4.82
C ALA A 83 -13.79 5.99 -4.71
N TYR A 84 -12.72 6.40 -4.00
CA TYR A 84 -11.57 5.55 -3.70
C TYR A 84 -11.97 4.24 -3.01
N ILE A 85 -12.74 4.33 -1.91
CA ILE A 85 -13.23 3.15 -1.18
C ILE A 85 -14.06 2.27 -2.12
N THR A 86 -14.97 2.86 -2.90
CA THR A 86 -15.82 2.11 -3.83
C THR A 86 -15.00 1.34 -4.86
N ASP A 87 -13.98 1.97 -5.45
CA ASP A 87 -13.11 1.34 -6.45
C ASP A 87 -12.29 0.20 -5.85
N VAL A 88 -11.72 0.37 -4.66
CA VAL A 88 -10.97 -0.70 -3.97
C VAL A 88 -11.91 -1.87 -3.60
N TYR A 89 -13.11 -1.58 -3.10
CA TYR A 89 -14.08 -2.62 -2.73
C TYR A 89 -14.61 -3.39 -3.95
N ARG A 90 -14.75 -2.73 -5.11
CA ARG A 90 -15.10 -3.41 -6.36
C ARG A 90 -14.07 -4.49 -6.70
N GLU A 91 -12.79 -4.17 -6.59
CA GLU A 91 -11.73 -5.15 -6.84
C GLU A 91 -11.65 -6.20 -5.74
N LYS A 92 -11.88 -5.82 -4.47
CA LYS A 92 -11.98 -6.79 -3.36
C LYS A 92 -13.03 -7.88 -3.63
N GLU A 93 -14.23 -7.51 -4.09
CA GLU A 93 -15.25 -8.51 -4.44
C GLU A 93 -14.86 -9.29 -5.70
N ARG A 94 -14.25 -8.64 -6.71
CA ARG A 94 -13.78 -9.30 -7.94
C ARG A 94 -12.77 -10.42 -7.64
N TYR A 95 -11.84 -10.22 -6.71
CA TYR A 95 -10.76 -11.17 -6.39
C TYR A 95 -11.05 -12.07 -5.19
N LYS A 96 -12.25 -12.01 -4.62
CA LYS A 96 -12.67 -12.80 -3.47
C LYS A 96 -12.38 -14.30 -3.64
N GLY A 97 -11.73 -14.88 -2.63
CA GLY A 97 -11.30 -16.28 -2.63
C GLY A 97 -10.09 -16.60 -3.51
N ARG A 98 -9.49 -15.61 -4.17
CA ARG A 98 -8.32 -15.77 -5.04
C ARG A 98 -7.12 -14.92 -4.61
N MET A 99 -7.37 -13.70 -4.12
CA MET A 99 -6.38 -12.78 -3.56
C MET A 99 -7.09 -11.86 -2.57
N GLU A 100 -6.52 -11.63 -1.39
CA GLU A 100 -7.07 -10.70 -0.41
C GLU A 100 -6.74 -9.26 -0.82
N ILE A 101 -7.75 -8.39 -0.79
CA ILE A 101 -7.56 -6.95 -1.05
C ILE A 101 -7.98 -6.17 0.18
N LEU A 102 -7.09 -5.30 0.66
CA LEU A 102 -7.30 -4.44 1.82
C LEU A 102 -7.40 -2.98 1.38
N CYS A 103 -8.31 -2.24 2.02
CA CYS A 103 -8.51 -0.81 1.82
C CYS A 103 -8.04 -0.07 3.07
N GLY A 104 -7.03 0.77 2.93
CA GLY A 104 -6.50 1.63 3.99
C GLY A 104 -6.11 3.00 3.45
N PHE A 105 -5.45 3.78 4.31
CA PHE A 105 -4.89 5.08 3.96
C PHE A 105 -3.49 5.20 4.55
N GLU A 106 -2.60 5.87 3.84
CA GLU A 106 -1.35 6.36 4.41
C GLU A 106 -1.59 7.75 5.02
N GLU A 107 -1.50 7.81 6.35
CA GLU A 107 -1.64 9.05 7.09
C GLU A 107 -0.27 9.62 7.49
N LYS A 108 -0.12 10.95 7.41
CA LYS A 108 1.03 11.64 7.98
C LYS A 108 0.69 12.14 9.37
N TRP A 109 1.43 11.68 10.37
CA TRP A 109 1.35 12.24 11.71
C TRP A 109 1.97 13.65 11.75
N VAL A 110 1.20 14.64 12.20
CA VAL A 110 1.65 16.03 12.38
C VAL A 110 1.43 16.45 13.81
N LYS A 111 2.51 16.83 14.51
CA LYS A 111 2.42 17.25 15.92
C LYS A 111 1.44 18.43 16.08
N GLY A 112 0.43 18.25 16.92
CA GLY A 112 -0.57 19.28 17.22
C GLY A 112 -1.64 19.48 16.15
N ARG A 113 -1.74 18.58 15.15
CA ARG A 113 -2.85 18.55 14.18
C ARG A 113 -3.35 17.12 14.04
N TYR A 114 -4.60 16.87 14.45
CA TYR A 114 -5.29 15.62 14.15
C TYR A 114 -6.06 15.77 12.84
N SER A 115 -6.14 14.68 12.10
CA SER A 115 -6.85 14.55 10.82
C SER A 115 -8.35 14.24 10.98
N GLY A 116 -8.86 14.20 12.21
CA GLY A 116 -10.25 13.85 12.57
C GLY A 116 -11.00 14.98 13.26
#